data_AF-A0A949T8T3-F1
#
_entry.id   AF-A0A949T8T3-F1
#
_cell.length_a   1.000
_cell.length_b   1.000
_cell.length_c   1.000
_cell.angle_alpha   90.00
_cell.angle_beta   90.00
_cell.angle_gamma   90.00
#
_symmetry.space_group_name_H-M   'P 1'
#
loop_
_entity.id
_entity.type
_entity.pdbx_description
1 polymer ?
#
loop_
_entity_poly.entity_id
_entity_poly.type
_entity_poly.pdbx_seq_one_letter_code
_entity_poly.pdbx_strand_id
1 'polypeptide(L)'
;MSTTYIGTFDDDKNKDFTPPLPASISGDSVFGDTDATLSHGEEGGDDKIDVTGDGNRISADALNITDNAEAGEDKVTVAGNGNLVAGDAFSTISGHALAGDDKLTVTGTRNQVSGDAGENILGNAQAGNDKITVIGNENLLVGDTPDLIIDSAKGGDDKLQAHGNGNNLAGDAEEMRGNAEAGDDNFKVEGNGNGIFGDAPLMFDNAQGGDDKFQVIGDGNGIFGDASTMRNFTKAGDDKLKVEGNGNELSGDTSLDMFDEAQGGDDKLRAIGSSNRLFGDARRDMFGNAKGGDDKLIVKGGDNILYGDAKSMLDTSQGGDDKLIGGAGNDILYGDAEFMDSGVHGGNDILKGGEGNDTLFGSVSGVGEVDKLTGGGGADVFVLGDTDKAFYLGNGNSDYALIKDFDSSEGDKIRLFGDSNNYVLGTSPHGLAHGKAIFSESTHDLIAIVKTSQSHLDLTDNSIFEYV
;
A
#
# COMPACT_ATOMS: atom_id res chain seq x y z
N MET A 1 5.78 42.62 -7.69
CA MET A 1 6.33 42.17 -8.98
C MET A 1 7.20 40.99 -8.61
N SER A 2 6.98 39.82 -9.20
CA SER A 2 7.92 38.71 -9.00
C SER A 2 9.19 39.02 -9.77
N THR A 3 10.32 38.65 -9.18
CA THR A 3 11.65 38.72 -9.76
C THR A 3 12.06 37.30 -10.16
N THR A 4 12.74 37.17 -11.29
CA THR A 4 13.36 35.90 -11.71
C THR A 4 14.86 36.01 -11.49
N TYR A 5 15.42 35.04 -10.77
CA TYR A 5 16.86 34.86 -10.58
C TYR A 5 17.30 33.65 -11.38
N ILE A 6 18.31 33.81 -12.23
CA ILE A 6 18.81 32.77 -13.13
C ILE A 6 20.32 32.71 -12.95
N GLY A 7 20.86 31.52 -12.83
CA GLY A 7 22.30 31.33 -12.88
C GLY A 7 22.87 31.52 -14.28
N THR A 8 24.14 31.22 -14.45
CA THR A 8 24.85 31.50 -15.70
C THR A 8 25.15 30.23 -16.49
N PHE A 9 24.16 29.70 -17.21
CA PHE A 9 24.32 28.50 -18.06
C PHE A 9 25.61 28.43 -18.89
N ASP A 10 26.29 27.29 -18.83
CA ASP A 10 27.34 26.81 -19.73
C ASP A 10 27.26 25.27 -19.80
N ASP A 11 27.49 24.68 -20.98
CA ASP A 11 27.23 23.26 -21.31
C ASP A 11 28.33 22.34 -20.73
N ASP A 12 28.53 22.43 -19.41
CA ASP A 12 29.53 21.69 -18.64
C ASP A 12 28.93 21.31 -17.29
N LYS A 13 28.48 20.05 -17.20
CA LYS A 13 27.87 19.44 -16.02
C LYS A 13 28.65 19.63 -14.71
N ASN A 14 29.96 19.91 -14.77
CA ASN A 14 30.80 20.09 -13.57
C ASN A 14 30.84 21.53 -13.02
N LYS A 15 30.00 22.44 -13.52
CA LYS A 15 29.99 23.84 -13.09
C LYS A 15 28.71 24.16 -12.33
N ASP A 16 28.89 24.76 -11.16
CA ASP A 16 27.85 25.37 -10.34
C ASP A 16 27.49 26.74 -10.94
N PHE A 17 26.26 26.88 -11.39
CA PHE A 17 25.70 28.07 -12.01
C PHE A 17 24.77 28.86 -11.09
N THR A 18 24.48 28.37 -9.88
CA THR A 18 23.62 28.96 -8.86
C THR A 18 23.51 30.51 -8.91
N PRO A 19 22.28 31.06 -9.05
CA PRO A 19 22.08 32.50 -9.07
C PRO A 19 22.48 33.19 -7.75
N PRO A 20 23.00 34.43 -7.80
CA PRO A 20 23.22 35.23 -6.61
C PRO A 20 21.88 35.69 -6.02
N LEU A 21 21.46 35.06 -4.92
CA LEU A 21 20.18 35.34 -4.26
C LEU A 21 20.29 36.40 -3.13
N PRO A 22 19.25 37.24 -2.93
CA PRO A 22 19.10 38.02 -1.72
C PRO A 22 18.97 37.14 -0.47
N ALA A 23 19.09 37.75 0.72
CA ALA A 23 18.95 37.02 1.99
C ALA A 23 17.56 36.38 2.19
N SER A 24 16.51 36.93 1.56
CA SER A 24 15.18 36.34 1.52
C SER A 24 14.40 36.88 0.33
N ILE A 25 13.59 36.01 -0.29
CA ILE A 25 12.74 36.30 -1.45
C ILE A 25 11.32 35.78 -1.20
N SER A 26 10.31 36.37 -1.85
CA SER A 26 8.93 35.92 -1.68
C SER A 26 8.09 36.18 -2.93
N GLY A 27 7.43 35.12 -3.41
CA GLY A 27 6.68 35.18 -4.67
C GLY A 27 7.60 35.28 -5.90
N ASP A 28 8.88 34.94 -5.76
CA ASP A 28 9.89 35.06 -6.81
C ASP A 28 10.20 33.69 -7.45
N SER A 29 10.89 33.72 -8.59
CA SER A 29 11.33 32.53 -9.33
C SER A 29 12.85 32.38 -9.31
N VAL A 30 13.34 31.15 -9.16
CA VAL A 30 14.77 30.80 -9.17
C VAL A 30 14.97 29.64 -10.15
N PHE A 31 15.93 29.80 -11.06
CA PHE A 31 16.42 28.78 -11.98
C PHE A 31 17.94 28.70 -11.82
N GLY A 32 18.51 27.52 -11.65
CA GLY A 32 19.96 27.38 -11.53
C GLY A 32 20.64 27.58 -12.87
N ASP A 33 20.12 27.01 -13.97
CA ASP A 33 20.69 27.21 -15.29
C ASP A 33 19.97 28.24 -16.16
N THR A 34 18.70 28.00 -16.45
CA THR A 34 17.97 28.74 -17.48
C THR A 34 16.48 28.82 -17.20
N ASP A 35 15.85 29.97 -17.49
CA ASP A 35 14.38 30.08 -17.47
C ASP A 35 13.73 29.60 -18.79
N ALA A 36 14.51 28.91 -19.63
CA ALA A 36 14.11 28.40 -20.93
C ALA A 36 14.19 26.85 -20.98
N THR A 37 14.23 26.30 -22.18
CA THR A 37 14.27 24.84 -22.42
C THR A 37 15.70 24.36 -22.66
N LEU A 38 16.11 23.29 -21.99
CA LEU A 38 17.25 22.45 -22.37
C LEU A 38 16.81 21.39 -23.40
N SER A 39 17.60 21.22 -24.45
CA SER A 39 17.24 20.38 -25.59
C SER A 39 18.46 19.89 -26.37
N HIS A 40 18.26 19.07 -27.41
CA HIS A 40 19.32 18.68 -28.36
C HIS A 40 20.60 18.07 -27.74
N GLY A 41 20.52 17.51 -26.53
CA GLY A 41 21.67 16.93 -25.82
C GLY A 41 22.49 17.95 -25.03
N GLU A 42 21.93 19.12 -24.73
CA GLU A 42 22.46 20.06 -23.72
C GLU A 42 22.44 19.39 -22.33
N GLU A 43 23.44 19.72 -21.51
CA GLU A 43 23.57 19.22 -20.13
C GLU A 43 23.34 20.36 -19.12
N GLY A 44 22.50 20.11 -18.11
CA GLY A 44 22.35 20.93 -16.91
C GLY A 44 23.55 20.79 -15.96
N GLY A 45 23.82 21.82 -15.16
CA GLY A 45 24.94 21.86 -14.22
C GLY A 45 24.57 21.49 -12.79
N ASP A 46 25.47 20.83 -12.06
CA ASP A 46 25.24 20.48 -10.64
C ASP A 46 25.18 21.73 -9.73
N ASP A 47 23.96 22.19 -9.43
CA ASP A 47 23.65 23.45 -8.78
C ASP A 47 23.38 23.34 -7.28
N LYS A 48 23.69 24.43 -6.56
CA LYS A 48 23.55 24.51 -5.11
C LYS A 48 22.70 25.71 -4.68
N ILE A 49 21.39 25.53 -4.71
CA ILE A 49 20.42 26.59 -4.43
C ILE A 49 20.01 26.65 -2.95
N ASP A 50 20.18 27.81 -2.32
CA ASP A 50 19.74 28.09 -0.94
C ASP A 50 18.70 29.23 -0.93
N VAL A 51 17.42 28.93 -0.69
CA VAL A 51 16.30 29.91 -0.70
C VAL A 51 15.66 30.05 0.68
N THR A 52 15.35 31.30 1.07
CA THR A 52 14.53 31.60 2.26
C THR A 52 13.38 32.54 1.93
N GLY A 53 12.18 32.20 2.40
CA GLY A 53 10.96 32.98 2.28
C GLY A 53 9.81 32.17 1.68
N ASP A 54 8.69 32.84 1.43
CA ASP A 54 7.41 32.18 1.14
C ASP A 54 6.97 32.34 -0.31
N GLY A 55 6.28 31.34 -0.84
CA GLY A 55 5.58 31.44 -2.13
C GLY A 55 6.48 31.45 -3.35
N ASN A 56 7.72 30.97 -3.24
CA ASN A 56 8.69 30.98 -4.33
C ASN A 56 8.52 29.78 -5.27
N ARG A 57 9.05 29.91 -6.47
CA ARG A 57 9.12 28.87 -7.51
C ARG A 57 10.57 28.57 -7.80
N ILE A 58 11.01 27.35 -7.54
CA ILE A 58 12.41 26.94 -7.69
C ILE A 58 12.47 25.77 -8.67
N SER A 59 13.40 25.86 -9.60
CA SER A 59 13.94 24.75 -10.40
C SER A 59 15.45 24.89 -10.34
N ALA A 60 16.17 23.78 -10.19
CA ALA A 60 17.62 23.81 -10.16
C ALA A 60 18.23 23.80 -11.56
N ASP A 61 17.60 23.25 -12.58
CA ASP A 61 18.05 23.45 -13.96
C ASP A 61 17.22 24.49 -14.73
N ALA A 62 16.09 24.05 -15.29
CA ALA A 62 15.47 24.66 -16.45
C ALA A 62 13.96 24.84 -16.32
N LEU A 63 13.34 25.63 -17.21
CA LEU A 63 11.87 25.61 -17.31
C LEU A 63 11.36 24.28 -17.88
N ASN A 64 12.04 23.74 -18.90
CA ASN A 64 11.72 22.44 -19.50
C ASN A 64 13.00 21.71 -19.91
N ILE A 65 12.96 20.38 -19.93
CA ILE A 65 14.05 19.52 -20.43
C ILE A 65 13.48 18.55 -21.46
N THR A 66 14.09 18.49 -22.65
CA THR A 66 13.47 17.83 -23.81
C THR A 66 14.48 17.10 -24.70
N ASP A 67 13.97 16.33 -25.67
CA ASP A 67 14.74 15.58 -26.65
C ASP A 67 15.69 14.56 -26.03
N ASN A 68 16.99 14.81 -25.96
CA ASN A 68 17.97 13.93 -25.32
C ASN A 68 18.87 14.72 -24.36
N ALA A 69 18.36 15.85 -23.84
CA ALA A 69 19.06 16.65 -22.85
C ALA A 69 19.13 15.91 -21.50
N GLU A 70 20.12 16.25 -20.70
CA GLU A 70 20.34 15.65 -19.37
C GLU A 70 20.36 16.77 -18.32
N ALA A 71 19.74 16.52 -17.18
CA ALA A 71 19.77 17.40 -16.03
C ALA A 71 21.04 17.25 -15.17
N GLY A 72 21.28 18.23 -14.30
CA GLY A 72 22.35 18.25 -13.29
C GLY A 72 22.06 17.33 -12.10
N GLU A 73 23.04 17.12 -11.20
CA GLU A 73 22.77 16.53 -9.87
C GLU A 73 22.76 17.63 -8.81
N ASP A 74 21.57 18.02 -8.38
CA ASP A 74 21.35 19.28 -7.69
C ASP A 74 21.18 19.17 -6.18
N LYS A 75 21.47 20.28 -5.51
CA LYS A 75 21.30 20.41 -4.08
C LYS A 75 20.52 21.67 -3.72
N VAL A 76 19.23 21.49 -3.46
CA VAL A 76 18.32 22.58 -3.12
C VAL A 76 17.98 22.56 -1.63
N THR A 77 18.10 23.72 -0.97
CA THR A 77 17.63 23.94 0.40
C THR A 77 16.65 25.11 0.45
N VAL A 78 15.44 24.87 0.95
CA VAL A 78 14.38 25.90 1.04
C VAL A 78 13.84 26.01 2.46
N ALA A 79 13.71 27.24 2.95
CA ALA A 79 13.06 27.54 4.22
C ALA A 79 11.92 28.56 4.06
N GLY A 80 10.68 28.13 4.30
CA GLY A 80 9.49 28.96 4.21
C GLY A 80 8.25 28.14 3.86
N ASN A 81 7.14 28.82 3.57
CA ASN A 81 5.85 28.20 3.32
C ASN A 81 5.38 28.43 1.88
N GLY A 82 4.59 27.49 1.36
CA GLY A 82 3.95 27.69 0.07
C GLY A 82 4.92 27.71 -1.12
N ASN A 83 6.14 27.20 -0.97
CA ASN A 83 7.11 27.14 -2.05
C ASN A 83 6.82 25.94 -2.96
N LEU A 84 7.10 26.12 -4.25
CA LEU A 84 7.15 25.06 -5.26
C LEU A 84 8.63 24.81 -5.58
N VAL A 85 9.08 23.58 -5.42
CA VAL A 85 10.47 23.17 -5.63
C VAL A 85 10.45 21.99 -6.59
N ALA A 86 11.10 22.13 -7.73
CA ALA A 86 11.55 21.04 -8.59
C ALA A 86 13.07 20.98 -8.50
N GLY A 87 13.67 19.80 -8.50
CA GLY A 87 15.10 19.64 -8.65
C GLY A 87 15.50 19.99 -10.08
N ASP A 88 15.02 19.32 -11.10
CA ASP A 88 15.42 19.69 -12.47
C ASP A 88 14.55 20.78 -13.11
N ALA A 89 13.40 20.38 -13.65
CA ALA A 89 12.60 21.16 -14.58
C ALA A 89 11.39 21.77 -13.88
N PHE A 90 11.22 23.09 -13.94
CA PHE A 90 10.04 23.71 -13.29
C PHE A 90 8.71 23.25 -13.90
N SER A 91 8.69 22.86 -15.18
CA SER A 91 7.48 22.38 -15.85
C SER A 91 7.62 20.93 -16.31
N THR A 92 8.19 20.69 -17.50
CA THR A 92 8.09 19.37 -18.14
C THR A 92 9.45 18.80 -18.53
N ILE A 93 9.63 17.50 -18.27
CA ILE A 93 10.68 16.65 -18.84
C ILE A 93 10.04 15.76 -19.91
N SER A 94 10.62 15.67 -21.10
CA SER A 94 10.00 14.91 -22.20
C SER A 94 10.97 14.36 -23.25
N GLY A 95 10.46 13.45 -24.08
CA GLY A 95 11.23 12.89 -25.20
C GLY A 95 12.03 11.67 -24.75
N HIS A 96 13.35 11.78 -24.75
CA HIS A 96 14.33 10.84 -24.21
C HIS A 96 15.27 11.55 -23.21
N ALA A 97 14.80 12.66 -22.63
CA ALA A 97 15.56 13.41 -21.63
C ALA A 97 15.77 12.56 -20.36
N LEU A 98 16.87 12.83 -19.66
CA LEU A 98 17.23 12.20 -18.40
C LEU A 98 17.26 13.25 -17.31
N ALA A 99 16.57 12.98 -16.23
CA ALA A 99 16.54 13.77 -15.02
C ALA A 99 17.73 13.46 -14.08
N GLY A 100 17.94 14.31 -13.09
CA GLY A 100 19.06 14.35 -12.16
C GLY A 100 18.81 13.58 -10.87
N ASP A 101 19.86 13.05 -10.24
CA ASP A 101 19.72 12.46 -8.89
C ASP A 101 19.86 13.57 -7.82
N ASP A 102 18.76 14.21 -7.42
CA ASP A 102 18.81 15.43 -6.62
C ASP A 102 18.70 15.23 -5.11
N LYS A 103 19.10 16.28 -4.41
CA LYS A 103 19.02 16.35 -2.96
C LYS A 103 18.31 17.60 -2.49
N LEU A 104 17.04 17.42 -2.15
CA LEU A 104 16.14 18.50 -1.76
C LEU A 104 15.91 18.49 -0.24
N THR A 105 16.06 19.65 0.41
CA THR A 105 15.76 19.83 1.83
C THR A 105 14.85 21.04 2.05
N VAL A 106 13.61 20.80 2.46
CA VAL A 106 12.60 21.87 2.60
C VAL A 106 12.06 21.93 4.02
N THR A 107 11.94 23.13 4.57
CA THR A 107 11.37 23.35 5.90
C THR A 107 10.22 24.36 5.83
N GLY A 108 9.12 24.06 6.53
CA GLY A 108 7.91 24.88 6.57
C GLY A 108 6.66 24.10 6.21
N THR A 109 5.58 24.81 5.91
CA THR A 109 4.26 24.21 5.68
C THR A 109 3.74 24.51 4.29
N ARG A 110 2.91 23.60 3.75
CA ARG A 110 2.27 23.75 2.44
C ARG A 110 3.24 23.99 1.29
N ASN A 111 4.45 23.45 1.41
CA ASN A 111 5.36 23.38 0.28
C ASN A 111 4.99 22.17 -0.59
N GLN A 112 5.29 22.29 -1.87
CA GLN A 112 5.25 21.22 -2.85
C GLN A 112 6.68 21.01 -3.34
N VAL A 113 7.16 19.78 -3.24
CA VAL A 113 8.54 19.40 -3.57
C VAL A 113 8.47 18.21 -4.50
N SER A 114 9.05 18.34 -5.68
CA SER A 114 9.32 17.27 -6.63
C SER A 114 10.82 17.16 -6.88
N GLY A 115 11.31 15.94 -7.04
CA GLY A 115 12.69 15.62 -7.38
C GLY A 115 13.02 16.13 -8.77
N ASP A 116 12.26 15.74 -9.80
CA ASP A 116 12.62 16.13 -11.16
C ASP A 116 11.80 17.30 -11.71
N ALA A 117 10.51 17.05 -11.96
CA ALA A 117 9.67 17.94 -12.76
C ALA A 117 8.61 18.61 -11.89
N GLY A 118 8.35 19.90 -12.12
CA GLY A 118 7.31 20.64 -11.40
C GLY A 118 5.90 20.40 -11.94
N GLU A 119 5.76 19.76 -13.10
CA GLU A 119 4.48 19.38 -13.70
C GLU A 119 4.53 17.96 -14.30
N ASN A 120 5.20 17.71 -15.44
CA ASN A 120 5.02 16.46 -16.18
C ASN A 120 6.32 15.75 -16.59
N ILE A 121 6.27 14.42 -16.70
CA ILE A 121 7.28 13.59 -17.36
C ILE A 121 6.63 12.76 -18.48
N LEU A 122 7.09 12.95 -19.72
CA LEU A 122 6.38 12.50 -20.92
C LEU A 122 7.25 11.70 -21.91
N GLY A 123 6.61 10.87 -22.74
CA GLY A 123 7.27 10.19 -23.85
C GLY A 123 8.08 8.98 -23.39
N ASN A 124 9.41 9.06 -23.48
CA ASN A 124 10.36 8.04 -23.00
C ASN A 124 11.41 8.67 -22.07
N ALA A 125 11.08 9.80 -21.45
CA ALA A 125 11.93 10.44 -20.47
C ALA A 125 12.10 9.52 -19.24
N GLN A 126 13.20 9.71 -18.52
CA GLN A 126 13.53 8.96 -17.31
C GLN A 126 13.79 9.93 -16.19
N ALA A 127 13.07 9.72 -15.10
CA ALA A 127 13.26 10.38 -13.83
C ALA A 127 14.59 10.02 -13.14
N GLY A 128 14.97 10.85 -12.17
CA GLY A 128 16.15 10.73 -11.33
C GLY A 128 15.97 9.72 -10.21
N ASN A 129 16.91 9.64 -9.27
CA ASN A 129 16.74 8.89 -8.01
C ASN A 129 17.01 9.82 -6.84
N ASP A 130 15.97 10.47 -6.40
CA ASP A 130 16.01 11.63 -5.56
C ASP A 130 16.09 11.33 -4.08
N LYS A 131 16.58 12.35 -3.37
CA LYS A 131 16.56 12.40 -1.93
C LYS A 131 15.88 13.65 -1.43
N ILE A 132 14.61 13.49 -1.08
CA ILE A 132 13.76 14.55 -0.58
C ILE A 132 13.64 14.48 0.93
N THR A 133 13.88 15.59 1.62
CA THR A 133 13.67 15.71 3.07
C THR A 133 12.84 16.94 3.40
N VAL A 134 11.68 16.73 4.02
CA VAL A 134 10.77 17.81 4.43
C VAL A 134 10.55 17.81 5.94
N ILE A 135 10.59 19.00 6.53
CA ILE A 135 10.26 19.24 7.95
C ILE A 135 9.14 20.27 8.03
N GLY A 136 7.97 19.79 8.46
CA GLY A 136 6.77 20.60 8.67
C GLY A 136 5.51 19.84 8.30
N ASN A 137 4.40 20.56 8.24
CA ASN A 137 3.05 19.98 8.11
C ASN A 137 2.41 20.37 6.77
N GLU A 138 1.44 19.57 6.34
CA GLU A 138 0.60 19.86 5.17
C GLU A 138 1.41 20.09 3.89
N ASN A 139 2.57 19.44 3.75
CA ASN A 139 3.38 19.50 2.53
C ASN A 139 3.00 18.36 1.57
N LEU A 140 3.26 18.58 0.28
CA LEU A 140 3.26 17.57 -0.76
C LEU A 140 4.71 17.26 -1.14
N LEU A 141 5.08 15.98 -1.08
CA LEU A 141 6.35 15.48 -1.61
C LEU A 141 6.02 14.47 -2.69
N VAL A 142 6.64 14.64 -3.84
CA VAL A 142 6.62 13.65 -4.91
C VAL A 142 8.08 13.40 -5.27
N GLY A 143 8.46 12.16 -5.44
CA GLY A 143 9.76 11.75 -5.91
C GLY A 143 10.07 12.38 -7.26
N ASP A 144 9.25 12.18 -8.30
CA ASP A 144 9.58 12.76 -9.61
C ASP A 144 8.73 13.97 -9.99
N THR A 145 7.40 13.85 -10.03
CA THR A 145 6.54 14.86 -10.66
C THR A 145 5.11 14.96 -10.11
N PRO A 146 4.62 16.15 -9.76
CA PRO A 146 3.34 16.31 -9.07
C PRO A 146 2.11 16.34 -10.00
N ASP A 147 2.26 15.98 -11.28
CA ASP A 147 1.14 15.85 -12.23
C ASP A 147 1.19 14.45 -12.86
N LEU A 148 1.88 14.30 -14.00
CA LEU A 148 1.72 13.11 -14.85
C LEU A 148 3.05 12.44 -15.23
N ILE A 149 3.08 11.12 -15.13
CA ILE A 149 4.00 10.24 -15.88
C ILE A 149 3.18 9.42 -16.88
N ILE A 150 3.45 9.59 -18.17
CA ILE A 150 2.67 8.92 -19.23
C ILE A 150 3.53 8.34 -20.35
N ASP A 151 2.85 7.67 -21.29
CA ASP A 151 3.41 7.02 -22.48
C ASP A 151 4.32 5.85 -22.13
N SER A 152 5.63 6.05 -22.09
CA SER A 152 6.65 5.06 -21.74
C SER A 152 7.75 5.71 -20.90
N ALA A 153 7.41 6.83 -20.26
CA ALA A 153 8.26 7.48 -19.28
C ALA A 153 8.40 6.59 -18.04
N LYS A 154 9.51 6.78 -17.32
CA LYS A 154 9.87 6.01 -16.15
C LYS A 154 10.09 6.94 -14.97
N GLY A 155 9.55 6.55 -13.82
CA GLY A 155 9.85 7.17 -12.55
C GLY A 155 11.12 6.62 -11.88
N GLY A 156 11.48 7.22 -10.75
CA GLY A 156 12.75 7.10 -10.05
C GLY A 156 12.74 6.23 -8.79
N ASP A 157 13.90 5.69 -8.37
CA ASP A 157 14.01 4.96 -7.10
C ASP A 157 14.29 5.92 -5.92
N ASP A 158 13.26 6.61 -5.46
CA ASP A 158 13.44 7.77 -4.59
C ASP A 158 13.55 7.45 -3.09
N LYS A 159 13.96 8.47 -2.34
CA LYS A 159 14.13 8.44 -0.88
C LYS A 159 13.44 9.63 -0.24
N LEU A 160 12.16 9.46 0.07
CA LEU A 160 11.33 10.50 0.68
C LEU A 160 11.36 10.43 2.21
N GLN A 161 11.70 11.55 2.84
CA GLN A 161 11.70 11.70 4.31
C GLN A 161 10.83 12.87 4.75
N ALA A 162 9.82 12.62 5.59
CA ALA A 162 8.94 13.66 6.11
C ALA A 162 8.88 13.64 7.64
N HIS A 163 9.02 14.81 8.26
CA HIS A 163 8.83 15.01 9.70
C HIS A 163 7.72 16.05 9.92
N GLY A 164 6.57 15.60 10.38
CA GLY A 164 5.41 16.42 10.66
C GLY A 164 4.10 15.71 10.31
N ASN A 165 3.00 16.45 10.40
CA ASN A 165 1.65 15.90 10.31
C ASN A 165 0.95 16.31 9.02
N GLY A 166 0.04 15.47 8.54
CA GLY A 166 -0.84 15.80 7.42
C GLY A 166 -0.10 16.04 6.10
N ASN A 167 1.11 15.49 5.94
CA ASN A 167 1.81 15.54 4.67
C ASN A 167 1.26 14.45 3.73
N ASN A 168 1.29 14.74 2.44
CA ASN A 168 1.01 13.79 1.37
C ASN A 168 2.30 13.46 0.63
N LEU A 169 2.54 12.18 0.41
CA LEU A 169 3.72 11.67 -0.26
C LEU A 169 3.28 10.72 -1.38
N ALA A 170 3.93 10.83 -2.53
CA ALA A 170 3.88 9.87 -3.64
C ALA A 170 5.34 9.57 -4.04
N GLY A 171 5.63 8.35 -4.50
CA GLY A 171 6.93 8.03 -5.07
C GLY A 171 7.12 8.77 -6.35
N ASP A 172 6.54 8.32 -7.45
CA ASP A 172 6.87 8.94 -8.73
C ASP A 172 5.96 10.13 -9.07
N ALA A 173 4.64 9.98 -8.89
CA ALA A 173 3.69 10.89 -9.51
C ALA A 173 2.35 11.08 -8.78
N GLU A 174 1.57 12.09 -9.17
CA GLU A 174 0.15 12.15 -8.77
C GLU A 174 -0.73 11.25 -9.67
N GLU A 175 -0.35 11.06 -10.93
CA GLU A 175 -1.05 10.19 -11.87
C GLU A 175 -0.13 9.54 -12.91
N MET A 176 -0.32 8.23 -13.13
CA MET A 176 0.40 7.42 -14.11
C MET A 176 -0.54 6.80 -15.16
N ARG A 177 -0.14 6.85 -16.44
CA ARG A 177 -0.92 6.31 -17.57
C ARG A 177 -0.06 5.67 -18.66
N GLY A 178 -0.74 5.04 -19.63
CA GLY A 178 -0.09 4.44 -20.78
C GLY A 178 0.69 3.18 -20.38
N ASN A 179 1.98 3.16 -20.66
CA ASN A 179 2.91 2.11 -20.23
C ASN A 179 4.01 2.73 -19.33
N ALA A 180 3.66 3.74 -18.53
CA ALA A 180 4.55 4.28 -17.52
C ALA A 180 4.98 3.19 -16.53
N GLU A 181 6.21 3.27 -16.04
CA GLU A 181 6.77 2.36 -15.04
C GLU A 181 7.28 3.22 -13.88
N ALA A 182 6.85 2.91 -12.67
CA ALA A 182 7.33 3.52 -11.43
C ALA A 182 8.68 2.93 -11.00
N GLY A 183 9.37 3.60 -10.08
CA GLY A 183 10.58 3.14 -9.43
C GLY A 183 10.32 2.48 -8.07
N ASP A 184 11.37 1.90 -7.48
CA ASP A 184 11.31 1.22 -6.18
C ASP A 184 11.65 2.18 -5.03
N ASP A 185 10.63 2.66 -4.35
CA ASP A 185 10.69 3.82 -3.49
C ASP A 185 10.96 3.54 -2.00
N ASN A 186 11.51 4.55 -1.30
CA ASN A 186 11.89 4.42 0.10
C ASN A 186 11.42 5.56 1.01
N PHE A 187 10.35 5.30 1.77
CA PHE A 187 9.73 6.26 2.68
C PHE A 187 10.20 6.15 4.12
N LYS A 188 10.52 7.30 4.73
CA LYS A 188 10.67 7.44 6.19
C LYS A 188 9.85 8.62 6.69
N VAL A 189 8.76 8.32 7.41
CA VAL A 189 7.81 9.34 7.85
C VAL A 189 7.64 9.31 9.36
N GLU A 190 7.80 10.46 10.00
CA GLU A 190 7.53 10.67 11.42
C GLU A 190 6.44 11.72 11.60
N GLY A 191 5.30 11.30 12.16
CA GLY A 191 4.16 12.16 12.45
C GLY A 191 2.83 11.47 12.20
N ASN A 192 1.75 12.25 12.37
CA ASN A 192 0.39 11.74 12.38
C ASN A 192 -0.39 12.19 11.15
N GLY A 193 -1.34 11.36 10.72
CA GLY A 193 -2.30 11.74 9.69
C GLY A 193 -1.69 11.99 8.32
N ASN A 194 -0.53 11.41 8.02
CA ASN A 194 0.08 11.51 6.69
C ASN A 194 -0.57 10.50 5.74
N GLY A 195 -0.69 10.87 4.46
CA GLY A 195 -1.05 9.98 3.36
C GLY A 195 0.20 9.65 2.55
N ILE A 196 0.45 8.38 2.28
CA ILE A 196 1.64 7.93 1.57
C ILE A 196 1.20 6.90 0.54
N PHE A 197 1.55 7.16 -0.72
CA PHE A 197 1.43 6.27 -1.86
C PHE A 197 2.85 5.97 -2.31
N GLY A 198 3.17 4.71 -2.60
CA GLY A 198 4.52 4.36 -3.00
C GLY A 198 4.81 4.71 -4.44
N ASP A 199 3.85 4.62 -5.37
CA ASP A 199 4.02 5.18 -6.72
C ASP A 199 3.19 6.46 -6.91
N ALA A 200 1.88 6.28 -7.17
CA ALA A 200 1.00 7.31 -7.63
C ALA A 200 -0.45 7.09 -7.20
N PRO A 201 -1.13 8.10 -6.62
CA PRO A 201 -2.54 8.03 -6.27
C PRO A 201 -3.44 7.50 -7.40
N LEU A 202 -3.16 7.80 -8.66
CA LEU A 202 -3.96 7.35 -9.80
C LEU A 202 -3.13 6.56 -10.81
N MET A 203 -3.39 5.25 -10.94
CA MET A 203 -2.73 4.40 -11.93
C MET A 203 -3.73 3.80 -12.92
N PHE A 204 -3.44 3.95 -14.22
CA PHE A 204 -4.34 3.55 -15.29
C PHE A 204 -3.64 2.85 -16.47
N ASP A 205 -4.46 2.30 -17.37
CA ASP A 205 -4.04 1.68 -18.62
C ASP A 205 -3.14 0.46 -18.39
N ASN A 206 -1.86 0.52 -18.72
CA ASN A 206 -0.87 -0.54 -18.47
C ASN A 206 0.25 -0.03 -17.55
N ALA A 207 0.02 1.03 -16.77
CA ALA A 207 1.04 1.51 -15.82
C ALA A 207 1.45 0.38 -14.85
N GLN A 208 2.72 0.36 -14.47
CA GLN A 208 3.30 -0.62 -13.55
C GLN A 208 3.88 0.10 -12.33
N GLY A 209 3.54 -0.40 -11.15
CA GLY A 209 4.08 0.06 -9.86
C GLY A 209 5.39 -0.60 -9.49
N GLY A 210 6.08 -0.04 -8.50
CA GLY A 210 7.37 -0.46 -7.97
C GLY A 210 7.27 -1.26 -6.65
N ASP A 211 8.39 -1.86 -6.25
CA ASP A 211 8.49 -2.62 -4.99
C ASP A 211 8.87 -1.71 -3.81
N ASP A 212 7.89 -1.06 -3.19
CA ASP A 212 8.20 0.03 -2.27
C ASP A 212 8.44 -0.39 -0.82
N LYS A 213 9.01 0.56 -0.07
CA LYS A 213 9.41 0.33 1.31
C LYS A 213 9.10 1.50 2.22
N PHE A 214 8.34 1.18 3.26
CA PHE A 214 7.84 2.17 4.21
C PHE A 214 8.36 1.93 5.62
N GLN A 215 8.84 3.00 6.25
CA GLN A 215 9.08 3.05 7.69
C GLN A 215 8.39 4.27 8.29
N VAL A 216 7.24 4.05 8.93
CA VAL A 216 6.37 5.11 9.44
C VAL A 216 6.23 5.02 10.95
N ILE A 217 6.32 6.17 11.63
CA ILE A 217 6.08 6.30 13.08
C ILE A 217 5.04 7.38 13.31
N GLY A 218 3.94 7.01 13.96
CA GLY A 218 2.87 7.92 14.33
C GLY A 218 1.48 7.28 14.20
N ASP A 219 0.47 8.06 14.56
CA ASP A 219 -0.92 7.61 14.61
C ASP A 219 -1.72 8.10 13.39
N GLY A 220 -2.69 7.29 12.96
CA GLY A 220 -3.68 7.70 11.97
C GLY A 220 -3.15 7.96 10.56
N ASN A 221 -2.02 7.36 10.18
CA ASN A 221 -1.46 7.46 8.83
C ASN A 221 -2.15 6.48 7.88
N GLY A 222 -2.29 6.88 6.61
CA GLY A 222 -2.67 6.00 5.50
C GLY A 222 -1.42 5.68 4.68
N ILE A 223 -1.13 4.40 4.49
CA ILE A 223 0.06 3.90 3.79
C ILE A 223 -0.43 2.89 2.76
N PHE A 224 -0.12 3.13 1.51
CA PHE A 224 -0.57 2.35 0.36
C PHE A 224 0.67 2.12 -0.50
N GLY A 225 0.96 0.87 -0.85
CA GLY A 225 2.14 0.50 -1.62
C GLY A 225 2.13 1.17 -2.96
N ASP A 226 1.12 1.02 -3.81
CA ASP A 226 1.16 1.71 -5.10
C ASP A 226 0.30 2.98 -5.13
N ALA A 227 -1.02 2.81 -4.94
CA ALA A 227 -1.99 3.77 -5.48
C ALA A 227 -3.20 4.05 -4.58
N SER A 228 -4.02 5.01 -5.01
CA SER A 228 -5.39 5.14 -4.50
C SER A 228 -6.35 4.27 -5.28
N THR A 229 -6.18 4.17 -6.60
CA THR A 229 -7.06 3.37 -7.46
C THR A 229 -6.28 2.81 -8.63
N MET A 230 -6.46 1.51 -8.86
CA MET A 230 -5.92 0.78 -10.00
C MET A 230 -7.04 0.24 -10.88
N ARG A 231 -6.90 0.43 -12.20
CA ARG A 231 -7.86 -0.08 -13.20
C ARG A 231 -7.20 -0.42 -14.53
N ASN A 232 -7.98 -0.92 -15.48
CA ASN A 232 -7.52 -1.47 -16.75
C ASN A 232 -6.57 -2.68 -16.53
N PHE A 233 -5.32 -2.61 -17.00
CA PHE A 233 -4.31 -3.67 -16.95
C PHE A 233 -3.10 -3.27 -16.09
N THR A 234 -3.34 -2.41 -15.10
CA THR A 234 -2.31 -1.97 -14.15
C THR A 234 -1.78 -3.14 -13.34
N LYS A 235 -0.51 -3.04 -12.92
CA LYS A 235 0.08 -3.98 -11.98
C LYS A 235 0.78 -3.23 -10.87
N ALA A 236 0.60 -3.71 -9.66
CA ALA A 236 1.31 -3.27 -8.48
C ALA A 236 2.66 -4.00 -8.32
N GLY A 237 3.49 -3.54 -7.39
CA GLY A 237 4.71 -4.20 -6.94
C GLY A 237 4.60 -4.94 -5.60
N ASP A 238 5.69 -5.58 -5.17
CA ASP A 238 5.76 -6.39 -3.93
C ASP A 238 6.27 -5.56 -2.72
N ASP A 239 5.35 -4.99 -2.00
CA ASP A 239 5.56 -3.94 -1.03
C ASP A 239 5.97 -4.39 0.38
N LYS A 240 6.67 -3.48 1.08
CA LYS A 240 7.17 -3.70 2.45
C LYS A 240 6.79 -2.55 3.36
N LEU A 241 5.61 -2.65 3.95
CA LEU A 241 5.06 -1.65 4.86
C LEU A 241 5.42 -1.95 6.32
N LYS A 242 6.02 -0.97 7.02
CA LYS A 242 6.22 -1.04 8.46
C LYS A 242 5.76 0.23 9.17
N VAL A 243 4.78 0.08 10.07
CA VAL A 243 4.30 1.18 10.93
C VAL A 243 4.45 0.90 12.42
N GLU A 244 4.73 1.96 13.20
CA GLU A 244 4.65 1.97 14.66
C GLU A 244 3.72 3.10 15.12
N GLY A 245 2.57 2.75 15.69
CA GLY A 245 1.53 3.66 16.16
C GLY A 245 0.14 3.05 16.09
N ASN A 246 -0.88 3.85 16.41
CA ASN A 246 -2.26 3.40 16.52
C ASN A 246 -3.13 3.98 15.40
N GLY A 247 -4.19 3.26 15.06
CA GLY A 247 -5.20 3.78 14.14
C GLY A 247 -4.73 3.97 12.71
N ASN A 248 -3.62 3.33 12.30
CA ASN A 248 -3.10 3.43 10.94
C ASN A 248 -3.88 2.50 9.99
N GLU A 249 -3.94 2.89 8.73
CA GLU A 249 -4.49 2.08 7.63
C GLU A 249 -3.34 1.74 6.68
N LEU A 250 -3.12 0.44 6.44
CA LEU A 250 -2.11 -0.08 5.53
C LEU A 250 -2.82 -0.92 4.46
N SER A 251 -2.54 -0.63 3.20
CA SER A 251 -2.84 -1.52 2.07
C SER A 251 -1.53 -1.83 1.37
N GLY A 252 -1.34 -3.06 0.94
CA GLY A 252 -0.28 -3.43 0.00
C GLY A 252 -0.44 -2.63 -1.27
N ASP A 253 -1.54 -2.70 -2.02
CA ASP A 253 -1.63 -1.86 -3.23
C ASP A 253 -2.43 -0.55 -3.08
N THR A 254 -3.75 -0.65 -2.85
CA THR A 254 -4.68 0.47 -3.10
C THR A 254 -5.42 1.02 -1.89
N SER A 255 -5.50 2.34 -1.77
CA SER A 255 -6.28 3.01 -0.71
C SER A 255 -7.79 2.96 -0.88
N LEU A 256 -8.26 2.67 -2.10
CA LEU A 256 -9.67 2.51 -2.45
C LEU A 256 -9.89 1.19 -3.18
N ASP A 257 -9.86 1.21 -4.51
CA ASP A 257 -10.40 0.15 -5.35
C ASP A 257 -9.37 -0.39 -6.34
N MET A 258 -9.45 -1.69 -6.58
CA MET A 258 -8.74 -2.38 -7.65
C MET A 258 -9.74 -3.09 -8.57
N PHE A 259 -9.71 -2.80 -9.88
CA PHE A 259 -10.71 -3.35 -10.80
C PHE A 259 -10.26 -3.54 -12.25
N ASP A 260 -11.18 -4.06 -13.08
CA ASP A 260 -10.95 -4.52 -14.46
C ASP A 260 -10.06 -5.77 -14.52
N GLU A 261 -8.81 -5.64 -14.97
CA GLU A 261 -7.80 -6.71 -15.07
C GLU A 261 -6.54 -6.35 -14.25
N ALA A 262 -6.68 -5.40 -13.32
CA ALA A 262 -5.62 -4.96 -12.43
C ALA A 262 -5.12 -6.11 -11.54
N GLN A 263 -3.82 -6.08 -11.22
CA GLN A 263 -3.12 -7.12 -10.45
C GLN A 263 -2.38 -6.48 -9.29
N GLY A 264 -2.65 -6.96 -8.07
CA GLY A 264 -1.91 -6.66 -6.84
C GLY A 264 -0.59 -7.44 -6.74
N GLY A 265 0.23 -7.09 -5.75
CA GLY A 265 1.52 -7.71 -5.43
C GLY A 265 1.52 -8.62 -4.19
N ASP A 266 2.65 -9.31 -3.95
CA ASP A 266 2.83 -10.20 -2.78
C ASP A 266 3.44 -9.44 -1.57
N ASP A 267 2.59 -8.81 -0.77
CA ASP A 267 3.03 -7.76 0.15
C ASP A 267 3.38 -8.24 1.56
N LYS A 268 4.13 -7.39 2.26
CA LYS A 268 4.63 -7.62 3.62
C LYS A 268 4.30 -6.46 4.51
N LEU A 269 3.12 -6.52 5.11
CA LEU A 269 2.61 -5.50 6.01
C LEU A 269 2.92 -5.84 7.47
N ARG A 270 3.44 -4.84 8.20
CA ARG A 270 3.69 -4.96 9.63
C ARG A 270 3.30 -3.71 10.41
N ALA A 271 2.42 -3.89 11.40
CA ALA A 271 2.06 -2.84 12.35
C ALA A 271 2.46 -3.19 13.79
N ILE A 272 2.73 -2.17 14.60
CA ILE A 272 2.87 -2.27 16.06
C ILE A 272 2.00 -1.19 16.68
N GLY A 273 1.15 -1.55 17.63
CA GLY A 273 0.17 -0.66 18.24
C GLY A 273 -1.25 -1.14 18.00
N SER A 274 -2.23 -0.40 18.51
CA SER A 274 -3.64 -0.82 18.52
C SER A 274 -4.45 -0.17 17.40
N SER A 275 -5.58 -0.78 17.08
CA SER A 275 -6.60 -0.23 16.17
C SER A 275 -6.10 0.02 14.76
N ASN A 276 -5.05 -0.70 14.34
CA ASN A 276 -4.57 -0.67 12.97
C ASN A 276 -5.47 -1.54 12.09
N ARG A 277 -5.58 -1.16 10.82
CA ARG A 277 -6.27 -1.94 9.78
C ARG A 277 -5.30 -2.23 8.66
N LEU A 278 -5.15 -3.50 8.33
CA LEU A 278 -4.27 -3.98 7.26
C LEU A 278 -5.13 -4.70 6.22
N PHE A 279 -4.81 -4.47 4.95
CA PHE A 279 -5.38 -5.10 3.76
C PHE A 279 -4.19 -5.53 2.90
N GLY A 280 -4.17 -6.74 2.34
CA GLY A 280 -3.12 -7.12 1.40
C GLY A 280 -3.21 -6.26 0.16
N ASP A 281 -4.28 -6.36 -0.63
CA ASP A 281 -4.35 -5.55 -1.84
C ASP A 281 -5.09 -4.22 -1.65
N ALA A 282 -6.41 -4.27 -1.42
CA ALA A 282 -7.29 -3.12 -1.59
C ALA A 282 -8.10 -2.80 -0.34
N ARG A 283 -7.92 -1.58 0.18
CA ARG A 283 -8.65 -1.14 1.39
C ARG A 283 -10.17 -1.17 1.25
N ARG A 284 -10.73 -1.03 0.05
CA ARG A 284 -12.20 -1.01 -0.16
C ARG A 284 -12.68 -2.20 -0.97
N ASP A 285 -12.64 -2.11 -2.30
CA ASP A 285 -13.30 -3.08 -3.16
C ASP A 285 -12.35 -3.63 -4.23
N MET A 286 -12.30 -4.95 -4.37
CA MET A 286 -11.78 -5.65 -5.56
C MET A 286 -12.95 -6.14 -6.42
N PHE A 287 -12.97 -5.80 -7.71
CA PHE A 287 -14.08 -6.20 -8.60
C PHE A 287 -13.68 -6.36 -10.07
N GLY A 288 -14.61 -6.83 -10.91
CA GLY A 288 -14.30 -7.25 -12.28
C GLY A 288 -13.49 -8.56 -12.31
N ASN A 289 -12.34 -8.55 -12.97
CA ASN A 289 -11.37 -9.66 -12.99
C ASN A 289 -10.07 -9.30 -12.25
N ALA A 290 -10.12 -8.31 -11.34
CA ALA A 290 -8.98 -7.96 -10.51
C ALA A 290 -8.43 -9.18 -9.75
N LYS A 291 -7.12 -9.20 -9.53
CA LYS A 291 -6.44 -10.28 -8.83
C LYS A 291 -5.55 -9.71 -7.74
N GLY A 292 -5.69 -10.25 -6.54
CA GLY A 292 -4.77 -9.98 -5.43
C GLY A 292 -3.52 -10.84 -5.49
N GLY A 293 -2.60 -10.60 -4.56
CA GLY A 293 -1.38 -11.38 -4.35
C GLY A 293 -1.38 -12.23 -3.07
N ASP A 294 -0.30 -13.00 -2.87
CA ASP A 294 -0.14 -13.87 -1.70
C ASP A 294 0.51 -13.09 -0.54
N ASP A 295 -0.32 -12.63 0.39
CA ASP A 295 0.06 -11.60 1.34
C ASP A 295 0.56 -12.08 2.70
N LYS A 296 1.33 -11.20 3.35
CA LYS A 296 1.81 -11.43 4.71
C LYS A 296 1.60 -10.24 5.63
N LEU A 297 0.53 -10.33 6.41
CA LEU A 297 0.12 -9.34 7.39
C LEU A 297 0.51 -9.77 8.81
N ILE A 298 1.25 -8.93 9.52
CA ILE A 298 1.65 -9.17 10.91
C ILE A 298 1.43 -7.92 11.75
N VAL A 299 0.52 -8.00 12.71
CA VAL A 299 0.40 -6.96 13.74
C VAL A 299 0.99 -7.43 15.07
N LYS A 300 1.26 -6.47 15.95
CA LYS A 300 1.77 -6.71 17.31
C LYS A 300 1.14 -5.74 18.29
N GLY A 301 0.38 -6.31 19.23
CA GLY A 301 -0.24 -5.58 20.33
C GLY A 301 -1.55 -4.91 19.92
N GLY A 302 -2.42 -4.68 20.91
CA GLY A 302 -3.70 -3.99 20.72
C GLY A 302 -4.71 -4.76 19.87
N ASP A 303 -5.94 -4.27 19.82
CA ASP A 303 -7.01 -4.86 19.03
C ASP A 303 -6.93 -4.33 17.59
N ASN A 304 -6.79 -5.20 16.58
CA ASN A 304 -6.61 -4.83 15.17
C ASN A 304 -7.57 -5.59 14.24
N ILE A 305 -7.61 -5.16 12.97
CA ILE A 305 -8.36 -5.86 11.91
C ILE A 305 -7.45 -6.11 10.71
N LEU A 306 -7.43 -7.34 10.23
CA LEU A 306 -6.64 -7.77 9.07
C LEU A 306 -7.58 -8.39 8.04
N TYR A 307 -7.37 -8.04 6.78
CA TYR A 307 -7.98 -8.62 5.59
C TYR A 307 -6.84 -9.11 4.72
N GLY A 308 -6.86 -10.37 4.26
CA GLY A 308 -5.80 -10.86 3.40
C GLY A 308 -5.76 -10.11 2.09
N ASP A 309 -6.89 -9.90 1.42
CA ASP A 309 -6.92 -9.08 0.20
C ASP A 309 -7.59 -7.71 0.45
N ALA A 310 -8.93 -7.72 0.58
CA ALA A 310 -9.73 -6.50 0.52
C ALA A 310 -10.91 -6.53 1.49
N LYS A 311 -11.53 -5.36 1.70
CA LYS A 311 -12.76 -5.35 2.50
C LYS A 311 -13.91 -6.07 1.81
N SER A 312 -14.10 -5.82 0.51
CA SER A 312 -15.10 -6.50 -0.31
C SER A 312 -14.48 -7.01 -1.60
N MET A 313 -14.83 -8.23 -1.99
CA MET A 313 -14.50 -8.80 -3.28
C MET A 313 -15.78 -9.11 -4.03
N LEU A 314 -15.87 -8.69 -5.29
CA LEU A 314 -17.08 -8.72 -6.09
C LEU A 314 -16.82 -9.31 -7.49
N ASP A 315 -17.91 -9.61 -8.20
CA ASP A 315 -17.91 -10.17 -9.56
C ASP A 315 -17.12 -11.48 -9.68
N THR A 316 -15.96 -11.43 -10.33
CA THR A 316 -15.07 -12.57 -10.63
C THR A 316 -13.63 -12.28 -10.20
N SER A 317 -13.47 -11.36 -9.25
CA SER A 317 -12.18 -11.09 -8.62
C SER A 317 -11.62 -12.34 -7.94
N GLN A 318 -10.30 -12.40 -7.84
CA GLN A 318 -9.55 -13.48 -7.22
C GLN A 318 -8.65 -12.91 -6.13
N GLY A 319 -8.63 -13.54 -4.97
CA GLY A 319 -7.67 -13.25 -3.91
C GLY A 319 -6.44 -14.16 -3.98
N GLY A 320 -5.57 -14.08 -2.97
CA GLY A 320 -4.36 -14.89 -2.82
C GLY A 320 -4.33 -15.83 -1.61
N ASP A 321 -3.28 -16.65 -1.51
CA ASP A 321 -3.05 -17.57 -0.38
C ASP A 321 -2.34 -16.82 0.77
N ASP A 322 -3.10 -16.33 1.74
CA ASP A 322 -2.60 -15.32 2.68
C ASP A 322 -2.09 -15.85 4.01
N LYS A 323 -1.29 -15.00 4.68
CA LYS A 323 -0.79 -15.27 6.02
C LYS A 323 -0.97 -14.09 6.96
N LEU A 324 -1.93 -14.25 7.86
CA LEU A 324 -2.32 -13.26 8.86
C LEU A 324 -1.89 -13.66 10.28
N ILE A 325 -1.31 -12.71 11.02
CA ILE A 325 -0.94 -12.88 12.44
C ILE A 325 -1.41 -11.66 13.25
N GLY A 326 -2.39 -11.84 14.13
CA GLY A 326 -2.95 -10.81 15.04
C GLY A 326 -2.03 -10.43 16.19
N GLY A 327 -1.40 -11.42 16.83
CA GLY A 327 -0.40 -11.16 17.86
C GLY A 327 -0.99 -11.05 19.25
N ALA A 328 -1.35 -9.87 19.73
CA ALA A 328 -1.83 -9.72 21.11
C ALA A 328 -2.91 -8.65 21.19
N GLY A 329 -4.05 -8.94 21.78
CA GLY A 329 -5.26 -8.13 21.70
C GLY A 329 -6.42 -9.00 21.24
N ASN A 330 -7.61 -8.42 21.10
CA ASN A 330 -8.75 -9.11 20.51
C ASN A 330 -8.81 -8.70 19.03
N ASP A 331 -8.18 -9.49 18.18
CA ASP A 331 -8.03 -9.20 16.76
C ASP A 331 -9.17 -9.82 15.93
N ILE A 332 -9.44 -9.22 14.76
CA ILE A 332 -10.35 -9.77 13.76
C ILE A 332 -9.55 -10.05 12.49
N LEU A 333 -9.55 -11.30 12.05
CA LEU A 333 -8.80 -11.74 10.87
C LEU A 333 -9.78 -12.32 9.84
N TYR A 334 -9.76 -11.77 8.64
CA TYR A 334 -10.42 -12.31 7.44
C TYR A 334 -9.35 -12.86 6.51
N GLY A 335 -9.46 -14.12 6.12
CA GLY A 335 -8.57 -14.77 5.17
C GLY A 335 -8.48 -13.97 3.89
N ASP A 336 -9.61 -13.76 3.21
CA ASP A 336 -9.68 -12.86 2.05
C ASP A 336 -10.36 -11.53 2.41
N ALA A 337 -11.70 -11.55 2.57
CA ALA A 337 -12.55 -10.37 2.66
C ALA A 337 -13.74 -10.52 3.62
N GLU A 338 -14.33 -9.38 4.01
CA GLU A 338 -15.57 -9.35 4.81
C GLU A 338 -16.80 -9.78 3.98
N PHE A 339 -16.79 -9.43 2.70
CA PHE A 339 -17.88 -9.69 1.77
C PHE A 339 -17.34 -10.27 0.46
N MET A 340 -17.87 -11.42 0.05
CA MET A 340 -17.56 -12.06 -1.23
C MET A 340 -18.84 -12.43 -1.97
N ASP A 341 -18.95 -12.00 -3.22
CA ASP A 341 -20.00 -12.45 -4.13
C ASP A 341 -19.80 -13.91 -4.58
N SER A 342 -20.85 -14.54 -5.11
CA SER A 342 -20.81 -15.96 -5.49
C SER A 342 -19.84 -16.32 -6.62
N GLY A 343 -19.35 -15.34 -7.37
CA GLY A 343 -18.41 -15.54 -8.49
C GLY A 343 -16.94 -15.33 -8.11
N VAL A 344 -16.67 -14.90 -6.88
CA VAL A 344 -15.34 -14.62 -6.35
C VAL A 344 -14.66 -15.92 -5.92
N HIS A 345 -13.34 -15.94 -6.01
CA HIS A 345 -12.49 -17.01 -5.48
C HIS A 345 -11.49 -16.42 -4.50
N GLY A 346 -11.48 -16.90 -3.27
CA GLY A 346 -10.42 -16.58 -2.32
C GLY A 346 -9.22 -17.52 -2.48
N GLY A 347 -8.38 -17.58 -1.46
CA GLY A 347 -7.23 -18.48 -1.36
C GLY A 347 -7.26 -19.43 -0.16
N ASN A 348 -6.13 -20.07 0.10
CA ASN A 348 -5.93 -21.05 1.17
C ASN A 348 -5.08 -20.48 2.29
N ASP A 349 -5.75 -19.93 3.30
CA ASP A 349 -5.10 -19.01 4.20
C ASP A 349 -4.48 -19.66 5.42
N ILE A 350 -3.61 -18.92 6.08
CA ILE A 350 -3.02 -19.25 7.37
C ILE A 350 -3.26 -18.10 8.34
N LEU A 351 -4.25 -18.27 9.20
CA LEU A 351 -4.61 -17.30 10.22
C LEU A 351 -4.10 -17.74 11.59
N LYS A 352 -3.53 -16.78 12.33
CA LYS A 352 -3.14 -16.94 13.72
C LYS A 352 -3.61 -15.74 14.53
N GLY A 353 -4.56 -15.96 15.46
CA GLY A 353 -5.05 -14.93 16.37
C GLY A 353 -3.93 -14.43 17.27
N GLY A 354 -3.45 -15.25 18.19
CA GLY A 354 -2.37 -14.90 19.11
C GLY A 354 -2.85 -14.96 20.56
N GLU A 355 -2.56 -13.92 21.35
CA GLU A 355 -3.04 -13.82 22.72
C GLU A 355 -4.24 -12.86 22.78
N GLY A 356 -5.35 -13.28 23.38
CA GLY A 356 -6.58 -12.49 23.47
C GLY A 356 -7.77 -13.27 22.94
N ASN A 357 -8.93 -12.64 22.83
CA ASN A 357 -10.13 -13.30 22.33
C ASN A 357 -10.32 -12.92 20.85
N ASP A 358 -9.74 -13.71 19.96
CA ASP A 358 -9.67 -13.41 18.55
C ASP A 358 -10.90 -13.93 17.78
N THR A 359 -11.23 -13.29 16.66
CA THR A 359 -12.26 -13.78 15.72
C THR A 359 -11.63 -14.06 14.37
N LEU A 360 -11.68 -15.32 13.95
CA LEU A 360 -11.02 -15.79 12.73
C LEU A 360 -12.07 -16.26 11.71
N PHE A 361 -12.07 -15.64 10.54
CA PHE A 361 -12.81 -16.03 9.35
C PHE A 361 -11.78 -16.55 8.34
N GLY A 362 -11.71 -17.86 8.14
CA GLY A 362 -10.86 -18.40 7.07
C GLY A 362 -11.35 -17.93 5.70
N SER A 363 -12.67 -17.92 5.51
CA SER A 363 -13.34 -17.34 4.35
C SER A 363 -14.79 -17.04 4.69
N VAL A 364 -15.47 -16.23 3.90
CA VAL A 364 -16.93 -16.00 3.96
C VAL A 364 -17.71 -16.77 2.87
N SER A 365 -17.01 -17.62 2.12
CA SER A 365 -17.58 -18.61 1.18
C SER A 365 -16.97 -19.99 1.42
N GLY A 366 -15.64 -20.12 1.33
CA GLY A 366 -14.88 -21.33 1.59
C GLY A 366 -14.93 -22.37 0.47
N VAL A 367 -15.54 -22.06 -0.68
CA VAL A 367 -15.81 -23.05 -1.74
C VAL A 367 -14.53 -23.30 -2.55
N GLY A 368 -13.90 -24.44 -2.30
CA GLY A 368 -12.62 -24.81 -2.94
C GLY A 368 -11.37 -24.43 -2.15
N GLU A 369 -11.54 -23.90 -0.93
CA GLU A 369 -10.49 -23.32 -0.08
C GLU A 369 -10.19 -24.22 1.13
N VAL A 370 -8.92 -24.25 1.58
CA VAL A 370 -8.45 -25.02 2.74
C VAL A 370 -7.63 -24.14 3.70
N ASP A 371 -8.35 -23.52 4.62
CA ASP A 371 -7.77 -22.55 5.55
C ASP A 371 -7.26 -23.20 6.83
N LYS A 372 -6.18 -22.64 7.37
CA LYS A 372 -5.51 -23.14 8.58
C LYS A 372 -5.65 -22.11 9.68
N LEU A 373 -6.57 -22.37 10.61
CA LEU A 373 -6.92 -21.46 11.67
C LEU A 373 -6.26 -21.89 13.00
N THR A 374 -5.63 -20.95 13.68
CA THR A 374 -5.00 -21.14 14.99
C THR A 374 -5.45 -19.98 15.88
N GLY A 375 -6.22 -20.24 16.92
CA GLY A 375 -6.71 -19.20 17.83
C GLY A 375 -5.57 -18.62 18.64
N GLY A 376 -4.85 -19.50 19.34
CA GLY A 376 -3.78 -19.13 20.24
C GLY A 376 -4.21 -19.26 21.69
N GLY A 377 -4.01 -18.23 22.49
CA GLY A 377 -4.38 -18.21 23.90
C GLY A 377 -5.53 -17.24 24.15
N GLY A 378 -6.63 -17.72 24.71
CA GLY A 378 -7.80 -16.89 25.02
C GLY A 378 -9.10 -17.57 24.60
N ALA A 379 -10.21 -16.82 24.62
CA ALA A 379 -11.51 -17.35 24.22
C ALA A 379 -11.80 -16.98 22.76
N ASP A 380 -11.31 -17.79 21.83
CA ASP A 380 -11.34 -17.48 20.41
C ASP A 380 -12.65 -17.92 19.72
N VAL A 381 -12.97 -17.29 18.59
CA VAL A 381 -14.13 -17.66 17.76
C VAL A 381 -13.67 -18.01 16.35
N PHE A 382 -13.83 -19.27 15.98
CA PHE A 382 -13.65 -19.75 14.61
C PHE A 382 -14.98 -19.65 13.87
N VAL A 383 -15.08 -18.77 12.89
CA VAL A 383 -16.34 -18.50 12.18
C VAL A 383 -16.42 -19.31 10.89
N LEU A 384 -17.40 -20.22 10.83
CA LEU A 384 -17.61 -21.14 9.70
C LEU A 384 -19.03 -21.01 9.11
N GLY A 385 -19.70 -19.88 9.39
CA GLY A 385 -21.01 -19.55 8.87
C GLY A 385 -21.55 -18.26 9.47
N ASP A 386 -22.48 -17.64 8.75
CA ASP A 386 -23.22 -16.44 9.14
C ASP A 386 -24.72 -16.73 9.18
N THR A 387 -25.56 -15.71 9.31
CA THR A 387 -27.03 -15.85 9.37
C THR A 387 -27.66 -16.29 8.05
N ASP A 388 -26.92 -16.22 6.94
CA ASP A 388 -27.41 -16.49 5.60
C ASP A 388 -26.97 -17.88 5.10
N LYS A 389 -25.76 -18.33 5.46
CA LYS A 389 -25.17 -19.59 4.97
C LYS A 389 -24.07 -20.17 5.87
N ALA A 390 -23.87 -21.48 5.75
CA ALA A 390 -22.64 -22.14 6.18
C ALA A 390 -21.52 -21.85 5.16
N PHE A 391 -20.29 -21.66 5.65
CA PHE A 391 -19.09 -21.57 4.81
C PHE A 391 -18.52 -22.96 4.53
N TYR A 392 -17.62 -23.07 3.55
CA TYR A 392 -17.06 -24.34 3.06
C TYR A 392 -18.14 -25.33 2.59
N LEU A 393 -19.31 -24.81 2.18
CA LEU A 393 -20.40 -25.63 1.67
C LEU A 393 -20.26 -25.78 0.15
N GLY A 394 -19.63 -26.87 -0.26
CA GLY A 394 -19.28 -27.14 -1.64
C GLY A 394 -18.22 -28.24 -1.69
N ASN A 395 -17.76 -28.58 -2.90
CA ASN A 395 -16.61 -29.45 -3.23
C ASN A 395 -16.32 -30.71 -2.37
N GLY A 396 -17.31 -31.24 -1.64
CA GLY A 396 -17.23 -32.49 -0.89
C GLY A 396 -16.25 -32.43 0.28
N ASN A 397 -15.06 -33.00 0.08
CA ASN A 397 -14.00 -33.06 1.10
C ASN A 397 -12.73 -32.33 0.63
N SER A 398 -12.83 -31.53 -0.42
CA SER A 398 -11.67 -30.88 -1.05
C SER A 398 -11.38 -29.51 -0.43
N ASP A 399 -12.40 -28.90 0.14
CA ASP A 399 -12.46 -27.65 0.89
C ASP A 399 -12.88 -27.90 2.33
N TYR A 400 -12.32 -27.14 3.27
CA TYR A 400 -12.66 -27.17 4.70
C TYR A 400 -11.77 -26.22 5.51
N ALA A 401 -12.28 -25.73 6.64
CA ALA A 401 -11.43 -25.11 7.66
C ALA A 401 -10.68 -26.16 8.51
N LEU A 402 -9.37 -26.02 8.64
CA LEU A 402 -8.53 -26.78 9.57
C LEU A 402 -8.27 -25.96 10.83
N ILE A 403 -9.03 -26.22 11.90
CA ILE A 403 -8.80 -25.62 13.22
C ILE A 403 -7.73 -26.42 13.95
N LYS A 404 -6.63 -25.76 14.35
CA LYS A 404 -5.40 -26.44 14.75
C LYS A 404 -5.21 -26.65 16.24
N ASP A 405 -5.84 -25.85 17.08
CA ASP A 405 -5.56 -25.76 18.51
C ASP A 405 -6.79 -25.57 19.41
N PHE A 406 -8.00 -25.83 18.91
CA PHE A 406 -9.25 -25.65 19.66
C PHE A 406 -9.21 -26.15 21.12
N ASP A 407 -9.42 -25.23 22.06
CA ASP A 407 -9.49 -25.48 23.50
C ASP A 407 -10.65 -24.71 24.19
N SER A 408 -11.81 -25.34 24.26
CA SER A 408 -12.95 -24.84 25.05
C SER A 408 -12.70 -24.64 26.55
N SER A 409 -11.56 -25.07 27.11
CA SER A 409 -11.18 -24.70 28.49
C SER A 409 -10.69 -23.26 28.60
N GLU A 410 -10.20 -22.69 27.50
CA GLU A 410 -9.85 -21.27 27.36
C GLU A 410 -11.09 -20.42 27.01
N GLY A 411 -12.09 -21.05 26.38
CA GLY A 411 -13.37 -20.44 26.04
C GLY A 411 -13.68 -20.45 24.55
N ASP A 412 -12.86 -21.15 23.76
CA ASP A 412 -13.01 -21.24 22.31
C ASP A 412 -14.39 -21.70 21.87
N LYS A 413 -14.83 -21.11 20.75
CA LYS A 413 -16.09 -21.43 20.09
C LYS A 413 -15.93 -21.62 18.61
N ILE A 414 -16.82 -22.43 18.06
CA ILE A 414 -17.02 -22.61 16.62
C ILE A 414 -18.41 -22.05 16.29
N ARG A 415 -18.45 -21.00 15.45
CA ARG A 415 -19.70 -20.43 14.96
C ARG A 415 -20.14 -21.12 13.67
N LEU A 416 -21.41 -21.52 13.61
CA LEU A 416 -22.04 -22.23 12.49
C LEU A 416 -23.41 -21.62 12.14
N PHE A 417 -23.82 -21.75 10.89
CA PHE A 417 -25.16 -21.34 10.44
C PHE A 417 -26.25 -22.30 10.94
N GLY A 418 -27.42 -21.78 11.32
CA GLY A 418 -28.63 -22.57 11.53
C GLY A 418 -28.72 -23.17 12.94
N ASP A 419 -28.77 -24.50 13.06
CA ASP A 419 -28.78 -25.19 14.34
C ASP A 419 -28.03 -26.53 14.33
N SER A 420 -27.94 -27.17 15.49
CA SER A 420 -27.20 -28.43 15.65
C SER A 420 -27.66 -29.57 14.73
N ASN A 421 -28.91 -29.56 14.24
CA ASN A 421 -29.43 -30.59 13.34
C ASN A 421 -28.93 -30.42 11.89
N ASN A 422 -28.31 -29.28 11.56
CA ASN A 422 -27.71 -29.05 10.26
C ASN A 422 -26.37 -29.78 10.09
N TYR A 423 -25.82 -30.38 11.14
CA TYR A 423 -24.45 -30.91 11.15
C TYR A 423 -24.36 -32.29 11.80
N VAL A 424 -23.32 -33.04 11.42
CA VAL A 424 -22.92 -34.29 12.07
C VAL A 424 -21.43 -34.34 12.33
N LEU A 425 -21.07 -34.92 13.49
CA LEU A 425 -19.67 -35.14 13.86
C LEU A 425 -19.18 -36.51 13.39
N GLY A 426 -17.98 -36.54 12.82
CA GLY A 426 -17.36 -37.76 12.34
C GLY A 426 -15.84 -37.81 12.56
N THR A 427 -15.21 -38.83 12.00
CA THR A 427 -13.75 -38.90 11.88
C THR A 427 -13.33 -38.20 10.60
N SER A 428 -12.21 -37.48 10.64
CA SER A 428 -11.58 -36.90 9.44
C SER A 428 -11.46 -37.93 8.30
N PRO A 429 -11.82 -37.58 7.05
CA PRO A 429 -11.65 -38.45 5.89
C PRO A 429 -10.20 -38.95 5.72
N HIS A 430 -10.05 -40.13 5.12
CA HIS A 430 -8.73 -40.72 4.89
C HIS A 430 -7.90 -39.83 3.94
N GLY A 431 -6.66 -39.53 4.33
CA GLY A 431 -5.73 -38.70 3.54
C GLY A 431 -5.76 -37.22 3.90
N LEU A 432 -6.71 -36.79 4.73
CA LEU A 432 -6.76 -35.44 5.27
C LEU A 432 -6.11 -35.37 6.66
N ALA A 433 -6.00 -34.16 7.21
CA ALA A 433 -5.51 -33.94 8.56
C ALA A 433 -6.33 -34.74 9.60
N HIS A 434 -5.65 -35.29 10.61
CA HIS A 434 -6.33 -36.01 11.68
C HIS A 434 -7.06 -35.04 12.62
N GLY A 435 -8.33 -35.33 12.90
CA GLY A 435 -9.16 -34.56 13.82
C GLY A 435 -10.60 -35.06 13.88
N LYS A 436 -11.45 -34.33 14.59
CA LYS A 436 -12.90 -34.47 14.54
C LYS A 436 -13.44 -33.68 13.35
N ALA A 437 -14.19 -34.33 12.47
CA ALA A 437 -14.78 -33.68 11.33
C ALA A 437 -16.20 -33.19 11.66
N ILE A 438 -16.54 -32.01 11.14
CA ILE A 438 -17.90 -31.46 11.12
C ILE A 438 -18.36 -31.55 9.67
N PHE A 439 -19.45 -32.28 9.42
CA PHE A 439 -20.07 -32.37 8.11
C PHE A 439 -21.43 -31.70 8.11
N SER A 440 -21.82 -31.15 6.96
CA SER A 440 -23.22 -30.78 6.70
C SER A 440 -24.09 -32.04 6.67
N GLU A 441 -25.19 -32.07 7.42
CA GLU A 441 -26.13 -33.21 7.43
C GLU A 441 -26.86 -33.35 6.08
N SER A 442 -27.11 -32.23 5.40
CA SER A 442 -27.88 -32.23 4.15
C SER A 442 -27.07 -32.65 2.93
N THR A 443 -25.83 -32.17 2.83
CA THR A 443 -24.96 -32.39 1.65
C THR A 443 -23.86 -33.41 1.90
N HIS A 444 -23.51 -33.67 3.16
CA HIS A 444 -22.34 -34.45 3.59
C HIS A 444 -20.99 -33.81 3.21
N ASP A 445 -20.98 -32.52 2.88
CA ASP A 445 -19.75 -31.76 2.66
C ASP A 445 -19.02 -31.57 4.00
N LEU A 446 -17.69 -31.56 3.94
CA LEU A 446 -16.80 -31.35 5.08
C LEU A 446 -16.66 -29.84 5.32
N ILE A 447 -17.18 -29.37 6.46
CA ILE A 447 -17.09 -27.96 6.82
C ILE A 447 -15.77 -27.67 7.54
N ALA A 448 -15.38 -28.55 8.47
CA ALA A 448 -14.15 -28.37 9.22
C ALA A 448 -13.55 -29.67 9.74
N ILE A 449 -12.23 -29.63 9.96
CA ILE A 449 -11.49 -30.58 10.77
C ILE A 449 -10.97 -29.87 12.02
N VAL A 450 -11.43 -30.31 13.18
CA VAL A 450 -11.05 -29.76 14.49
C VAL A 450 -9.99 -30.64 15.12
N LYS A 451 -8.79 -30.08 15.30
CA LYS A 451 -7.77 -30.66 16.16
C LYS A 451 -7.98 -30.16 17.57
N THR A 452 -8.26 -31.09 18.47
CA THR A 452 -8.45 -30.79 19.89
C THR A 452 -7.97 -31.97 20.73
N SER A 453 -7.45 -31.69 21.93
CA SER A 453 -7.17 -32.72 22.94
C SER A 453 -8.42 -33.17 23.70
N GLN A 454 -9.56 -32.55 23.44
CA GLN A 454 -10.80 -32.82 24.16
C GLN A 454 -11.40 -34.18 23.77
N SER A 455 -11.88 -34.90 24.77
CA SER A 455 -12.38 -36.27 24.58
C SER A 455 -13.72 -36.35 23.86
N HIS A 456 -14.51 -35.28 23.87
CA HIS A 456 -15.83 -35.24 23.25
C HIS A 456 -16.19 -33.82 22.81
N LEU A 457 -16.61 -33.69 21.55
CA LEU A 457 -17.31 -32.52 21.02
C LEU A 457 -18.79 -32.91 20.89
N ASP A 458 -19.70 -32.06 21.34
CA ASP A 458 -21.15 -32.26 21.30
C ASP A 458 -21.80 -31.02 20.67
N LEU A 459 -22.49 -31.20 19.53
CA LEU A 459 -23.13 -30.12 18.78
C LEU A 459 -24.23 -29.39 19.59
N THR A 460 -24.71 -29.97 20.68
CA THR A 460 -25.70 -29.34 21.56
C THR A 460 -25.09 -28.51 22.70
N ASP A 461 -23.75 -28.51 22.81
CA ASP A 461 -23.02 -27.76 23.83
C ASP A 461 -22.81 -26.31 23.39
N ASN A 462 -23.65 -25.41 23.91
CA ASN A 462 -23.60 -23.97 23.64
C ASN A 462 -22.36 -23.26 24.24
N SER A 463 -21.52 -23.97 25.00
CA SER A 463 -20.21 -23.45 25.39
C SER A 463 -19.14 -23.62 24.32
N ILE A 464 -19.36 -24.54 23.36
CA ILE A 464 -18.45 -24.88 22.26
C ILE A 464 -19.00 -24.37 20.93
N PHE A 465 -20.29 -24.58 20.67
CA PHE A 465 -20.92 -24.22 19.41
C PHE A 465 -21.81 -23.00 19.57
N GLU A 466 -21.62 -22.03 18.69
CA GLU A 466 -22.48 -20.87 18.53
C GLU A 466 -23.22 -21.00 17.20
N TYR A 467 -24.54 -20.86 17.24
CA TYR A 467 -25.38 -20.94 16.04
C TYR A 467 -26.01 -19.59 15.75
N VAL A 468 -26.04 -19.19 14.48
CA VAL A 468 -26.57 -17.90 14.00
C VAL A 468 -27.69 -18.05 12.97
#